data_AF-A0A945EE78-F1
#
_entry.id   AF-A0A945EE78-F1
#
_cell.length_a   1.000
_cell.length_b   1.000
_cell.length_c   1.000
_cell.angle_alpha   90.00
_cell.angle_beta   90.00
_cell.angle_gamma   90.00
#
_symmetry.space_group_name_H-M   'P 1'
#
loop_
_entity.id
_entity.type
_entity.pdbx_description
1 polymer ?
#
loop_
_entity_poly.entity_id
_entity_poly.type
_entity_poly.pdbx_seq_one_letter_code
_entity_poly.pdbx_strand_id
1 'polypeptide(L)'
;MRYACYFFILALLSYLILNTGLHGDDYSSIVAIQKGSFKDFLNLNSDKFQIFGIVNYYSIWWAYYVLGHENQIFYDVIKLVVHSSSIYFVFQFFKDYLPRDRALVASVLFVLFPLHDTTTYWYMTLYYIFIPGILLYSHHLIRNNKYLVGIIILILGAMAHYASPPYIFGLTAIFLFEKKFKKAIIFV
;
A
#
# COMPACT_ATOMS: atom_id res chain seq x y z
N MET A 1 -23.59 7.52 -13.74
CA MET A 1 -22.26 7.16 -14.28
C MET A 1 -21.16 7.06 -13.22
N ARG A 2 -20.96 8.06 -12.35
CA ARG A 2 -19.87 8.08 -11.35
C ARG A 2 -19.78 6.86 -10.42
N TYR A 3 -20.91 6.36 -9.90
CA TYR A 3 -20.93 5.16 -9.04
C TYR A 3 -20.74 3.85 -9.80
N ALA A 4 -21.15 3.81 -11.06
CA ALA A 4 -21.01 2.61 -11.91
C ALA A 4 -19.54 2.28 -12.17
N CYS A 5 -18.67 3.29 -12.34
CA CYS A 5 -17.24 3.05 -12.51
C CYS A 5 -16.58 2.45 -11.25
N TYR A 6 -16.95 2.92 -10.07
CA TYR A 6 -16.43 2.34 -8.81
C TYR A 6 -16.92 0.92 -8.60
N PHE A 7 -18.19 0.65 -8.92
CA PHE A 7 -18.73 -0.71 -8.88
C PHE A 7 -18.02 -1.64 -9.88
N PHE A 8 -17.78 -1.16 -11.10
CA PHE A 8 -17.04 -1.91 -12.12
C PHE A 8 -15.61 -2.23 -11.67
N ILE A 9 -14.89 -1.27 -11.09
CA ILE A 9 -13.54 -1.49 -10.55
C ILE A 9 -13.59 -2.53 -9.43
N LEU A 10 -14.54 -2.43 -8.51
CA LEU A 10 -14.66 -3.40 -7.43
C LEU A 10 -14.98 -4.80 -7.98
N ALA A 11 -15.90 -4.91 -8.93
CA ALA A 11 -16.23 -6.18 -9.58
C ALA A 11 -15.03 -6.79 -10.31
N LEU A 12 -14.24 -5.96 -11.01
CA LEU A 12 -13.00 -6.38 -11.65
C LEU A 12 -11.98 -6.89 -10.63
N LEU A 13 -11.75 -6.15 -9.53
CA LEU A 13 -10.84 -6.58 -8.47
C LEU A 13 -11.31 -7.87 -7.81
N SER A 14 -12.61 -7.99 -7.52
CA SER A 14 -13.18 -9.22 -6.96
C SER A 14 -13.00 -10.40 -7.91
N TYR A 15 -13.19 -10.20 -9.21
CA TYR A 15 -12.95 -11.22 -10.22
C TYR A 15 -11.48 -11.66 -10.26
N LEU A 16 -10.54 -10.71 -10.13
CA LEU A 16 -9.11 -11.01 -10.18
C LEU A 16 -8.60 -11.68 -8.90
N ILE A 17 -9.09 -11.28 -7.72
CA ILE A 17 -8.46 -11.60 -6.42
C ILE A 17 -9.13 -12.78 -5.71
N LEU A 18 -10.46 -12.94 -5.82
CA LEU A 18 -11.16 -13.97 -5.05
C LEU A 18 -10.77 -15.37 -5.54
N ASN A 19 -10.57 -16.28 -4.58
CA ASN A 19 -10.10 -17.66 -4.79
C ASN A 19 -8.65 -17.77 -5.31
N THR A 20 -7.84 -16.71 -5.17
CA THR A 20 -6.40 -16.79 -5.48
C THR A 20 -5.59 -17.31 -4.30
N GLY A 21 -6.08 -17.15 -3.06
CA GLY A 21 -5.50 -17.78 -1.88
C GLY A 21 -4.05 -17.35 -1.60
N LEU A 22 -3.27 -18.20 -0.94
CA LEU A 22 -1.89 -17.91 -0.58
C LEU A 22 -0.92 -18.45 -1.64
N HIS A 23 0.25 -17.81 -1.78
CA HIS A 23 1.31 -18.25 -2.69
C HIS A 23 2.52 -18.83 -1.91
N GLY A 24 3.45 -19.50 -2.61
CA GLY A 24 4.51 -20.32 -2.00
C GLY A 24 5.27 -19.66 -0.83
N ASP A 25 5.71 -18.42 -1.00
CA ASP A 25 6.46 -17.68 0.03
C ASP A 25 5.58 -17.25 1.21
N ASP A 26 4.27 -17.07 0.99
CA ASP A 26 3.30 -16.80 2.04
C ASP A 26 3.19 -18.02 2.98
N TYR A 27 3.18 -19.25 2.44
CA TYR A 27 3.15 -20.47 3.25
C TYR A 27 4.40 -20.59 4.13
N SER A 28 5.58 -20.38 3.55
CA SER A 28 6.84 -20.42 4.30
C SER A 28 6.86 -19.39 5.43
N SER A 29 6.32 -18.21 5.17
CA SER A 29 6.20 -17.11 6.14
C SER A 29 5.26 -17.44 7.30
N ILE A 30 4.10 -18.01 7.01
CA ILE A 30 3.11 -18.42 8.01
C ILE A 30 3.70 -19.52 8.91
N VAL A 31 4.32 -20.56 8.34
CA VAL A 31 4.96 -21.63 9.14
C VAL A 31 6.01 -21.05 10.09
N ALA A 32 6.82 -20.12 9.61
CA ALA A 32 7.85 -19.48 10.44
C ALA A 32 7.25 -18.62 11.57
N ILE A 33 6.13 -17.92 11.31
CA ILE A 33 5.48 -17.04 12.29
C ILE A 33 4.65 -17.82 13.31
N GLN A 34 3.90 -18.83 12.88
CA GLN A 34 3.05 -19.65 13.76
C GLN A 34 3.84 -20.58 14.68
N LYS A 35 5.11 -20.88 14.35
CA LYS A 35 6.03 -21.57 15.27
C LYS A 35 6.41 -20.71 16.48
N GLY A 36 6.34 -19.38 16.37
CA GLY A 36 6.66 -18.45 17.44
C GLY A 36 5.47 -18.19 18.37
N SER A 37 5.77 -17.77 19.60
CA SER A 37 4.76 -17.26 20.53
C SER A 37 4.30 -15.85 20.14
N PHE A 38 3.20 -15.37 20.75
CA PHE A 38 2.77 -13.98 20.61
C PHE A 38 3.89 -12.98 20.98
N LYS A 39 4.66 -13.30 22.02
CA LYS A 39 5.80 -12.49 22.46
C LYS A 39 6.88 -12.46 21.39
N ASP A 40 7.10 -13.56 20.66
CA ASP A 40 8.05 -13.63 19.56
C ASP A 40 7.55 -12.85 18.33
N PHE A 41 6.23 -12.80 18.10
CA PHE A 41 5.66 -11.95 17.05
C PHE A 41 5.85 -10.46 17.36
N LEU A 42 5.69 -10.04 18.62
CA LEU A 42 5.90 -8.66 19.07
C LEU A 42 7.39 -8.29 19.20
N ASN A 43 8.24 -9.25 19.55
CA ASN A 43 9.67 -9.05 19.62
C ASN A 43 10.25 -9.13 18.22
N LEU A 44 10.54 -7.97 17.63
CA LEU A 44 11.12 -7.77 16.29
C LEU A 44 12.56 -8.33 16.13
N ASN A 45 12.94 -9.35 16.88
CA ASN A 45 14.29 -9.90 17.01
C ASN A 45 14.77 -10.73 15.79
N SER A 46 14.20 -10.52 14.60
CA SER A 46 14.60 -11.26 13.40
C SER A 46 14.95 -10.33 12.23
N ASP A 47 15.79 -10.83 11.32
CA ASP A 47 16.22 -10.18 10.07
C ASP A 47 15.04 -9.68 9.20
N LYS A 48 13.83 -10.17 9.45
CA LYS A 48 12.58 -9.76 8.79
C LYS A 48 12.29 -8.26 8.97
N PHE A 49 12.69 -7.65 10.09
CA PHE A 49 12.46 -6.22 10.31
C PHE A 49 13.21 -5.32 9.33
N GLN A 50 14.45 -5.71 8.97
CA GLN A 50 15.34 -4.88 8.18
C GLN A 50 14.83 -4.68 6.75
N ILE A 51 14.09 -5.64 6.22
CA ILE A 51 13.53 -5.57 4.86
C ILE A 51 12.14 -4.94 4.89
N PHE A 52 11.28 -5.31 5.84
CA PHE A 52 9.88 -4.90 5.77
C PHE A 52 9.58 -3.57 6.43
N GLY A 53 10.32 -3.12 7.45
CA GLY A 53 9.97 -1.93 8.23
C GLY A 53 8.83 -2.16 9.24
N ILE A 54 8.83 -1.41 10.35
CA ILE A 54 7.95 -1.66 11.50
C ILE A 54 6.46 -1.56 11.14
N VAL A 55 6.11 -0.56 10.34
CA VAL A 55 4.71 -0.25 10.03
C VAL A 55 4.13 -1.33 9.13
N ASN A 56 4.88 -1.77 8.11
CA ASN A 56 4.45 -2.84 7.21
C ASN A 56 4.32 -4.18 7.95
N TYR A 57 5.29 -4.54 8.79
CA TYR A 57 5.23 -5.77 9.57
C TYR A 57 3.93 -5.86 10.39
N TYR A 58 3.60 -4.84 11.18
CA TYR A 58 2.38 -4.88 12.00
C TYR A 58 1.09 -4.63 11.23
N SER A 59 1.11 -3.99 10.06
CA SER A 59 -0.11 -3.71 9.29
C SER A 59 -0.52 -4.85 8.35
N ILE A 60 0.42 -5.64 7.85
CA ILE A 60 0.16 -6.71 6.88
C ILE A 60 0.42 -8.09 7.48
N TRP A 61 1.53 -8.28 8.22
CA TRP A 61 1.97 -9.62 8.62
C TRP A 61 1.23 -10.21 9.83
N TRP A 62 0.46 -9.40 10.56
CA TRP A 62 -0.41 -9.88 11.64
C TRP A 62 -1.37 -10.98 11.15
N ALA A 63 -1.80 -10.90 9.89
CA ALA A 63 -2.70 -11.87 9.29
C ALA A 63 -2.07 -13.27 9.22
N TYR A 64 -0.76 -13.39 9.06
CA TYR A 64 -0.06 -14.68 9.11
C TYR A 64 -0.07 -15.30 10.50
N TYR A 65 0.06 -14.47 11.53
CA TYR A 65 -0.02 -14.92 12.91
C TYR A 65 -1.45 -15.36 13.28
N VAL A 66 -2.47 -14.55 12.93
CA VAL A 66 -3.86 -14.76 13.37
C VAL A 66 -4.61 -15.80 12.52
N LEU A 67 -4.46 -15.77 11.20
CA LEU A 67 -5.33 -16.54 10.30
C LEU A 67 -4.75 -17.91 9.93
N GLY A 68 -3.42 -18.03 9.82
CA GLY A 68 -2.77 -19.27 9.39
C GLY A 68 -3.15 -19.72 7.97
N HIS A 69 -2.88 -20.96 7.62
CA HIS A 69 -3.09 -21.47 6.26
C HIS A 69 -4.55 -21.77 5.89
N GLU A 70 -5.40 -22.02 6.90
CA GLU A 70 -6.76 -22.55 6.71
C GLU A 70 -7.73 -21.46 6.23
N ASN A 71 -7.43 -20.20 6.52
CA ASN A 71 -8.33 -19.07 6.39
C ASN A 71 -8.07 -18.25 5.11
N GLN A 72 -7.95 -18.93 3.96
CA GLN A 72 -7.56 -18.31 2.68
C GLN A 72 -8.48 -17.18 2.22
N ILE A 73 -9.79 -17.31 2.46
CA ILE A 73 -10.78 -16.30 2.07
C ILE A 73 -10.50 -14.93 2.70
N PHE A 74 -9.98 -14.90 3.92
CA PHE A 74 -9.68 -13.65 4.61
C PHE A 74 -8.47 -12.94 4.01
N TYR A 75 -7.48 -13.70 3.51
CA TYR A 75 -6.37 -13.09 2.77
C TYR A 75 -6.86 -12.44 1.48
N ASP A 76 -7.77 -13.08 0.74
CA ASP A 76 -8.36 -12.50 -0.46
C ASP A 76 -9.17 -11.23 -0.16
N VAL A 77 -9.91 -11.20 0.95
CA VAL A 77 -10.61 -9.99 1.41
C VAL A 77 -9.61 -8.88 1.73
N ILE A 78 -8.51 -9.17 2.43
CA ILE A 78 -7.49 -8.17 2.75
C ILE A 78 -6.84 -7.65 1.47
N LYS A 79 -6.46 -8.52 0.53
CA LYS A 79 -5.94 -8.10 -0.78
C LYS A 79 -6.92 -7.17 -1.48
N LEU A 80 -8.20 -7.50 -1.51
CA LEU A 80 -9.23 -6.67 -2.14
C LEU A 80 -9.31 -5.27 -1.51
N VAL A 81 -9.27 -5.19 -0.18
CA VAL A 81 -9.27 -3.93 0.58
C VAL A 81 -8.00 -3.12 0.29
N VAL A 82 -6.83 -3.76 0.29
CA VAL A 82 -5.55 -3.11 0.02
C VAL A 82 -5.49 -2.56 -1.41
N HIS A 83 -5.95 -3.33 -2.41
CA HIS A 83 -6.01 -2.87 -3.80
C HIS A 83 -6.98 -1.70 -3.96
N SER A 84 -8.18 -1.81 -3.39
CA SER A 84 -9.21 -0.77 -3.46
C SER A 84 -8.75 0.54 -2.80
N SER A 85 -8.14 0.44 -1.62
CA SER A 85 -7.58 1.60 -0.91
C SER A 85 -6.38 2.21 -1.64
N SER A 86 -5.48 1.39 -2.19
CA SER A 86 -4.35 1.84 -3.01
C SER A 86 -4.84 2.62 -4.23
N ILE A 87 -5.83 2.09 -4.97
CA ILE A 87 -6.42 2.79 -6.12
C ILE A 87 -7.01 4.12 -5.68
N TYR A 88 -7.74 4.15 -4.56
CA TYR A 88 -8.29 5.40 -4.03
C TYR A 88 -7.19 6.43 -3.69
N PHE A 89 -6.14 6.02 -3.00
CA PHE A 89 -5.02 6.89 -2.62
C PHE A 89 -4.30 7.47 -3.83
N VAL A 90 -3.97 6.61 -4.80
CA VAL A 90 -3.31 7.00 -6.05
C VAL A 90 -4.23 7.89 -6.89
N PHE A 91 -5.54 7.61 -6.91
CA PHE A 91 -6.53 8.44 -7.60
C PHE A 91 -6.57 9.87 -7.06
N GLN A 92 -6.52 10.05 -5.74
CA GLN A 92 -6.50 11.39 -5.14
C GLN A 92 -5.24 12.16 -5.54
N PHE A 93 -4.08 11.50 -5.58
CA PHE A 93 -2.85 12.09 -6.10
C PHE A 93 -2.99 12.50 -7.57
N PHE A 94 -3.40 11.59 -8.46
CA PHE A 94 -3.48 11.92 -9.89
C PHE A 94 -4.50 13.00 -10.20
N LYS A 95 -5.57 13.13 -9.41
CA LYS A 95 -6.54 14.23 -9.54
C LYS A 95 -5.94 15.62 -9.36
N ASP A 96 -4.80 15.73 -8.70
CA ASP A 96 -4.12 17.02 -8.55
C ASP A 96 -3.47 17.51 -9.86
N TYR A 97 -3.34 16.61 -10.87
CA TYR A 97 -2.60 16.86 -12.12
C TYR A 97 -3.39 16.51 -13.38
N LEU A 98 -4.36 15.60 -13.29
CA LEU A 98 -5.12 15.07 -14.41
C LEU A 98 -6.63 15.31 -14.25
N PRO A 99 -7.38 15.45 -15.35
CA PRO A 99 -8.83 15.37 -15.32
C PRO A 99 -9.29 14.07 -14.65
N ARG A 100 -10.44 14.12 -13.97
CA ARG A 100 -10.96 13.05 -13.11
C ARG A 100 -10.95 11.66 -13.78
N ASP A 101 -11.41 11.56 -15.02
CA ASP A 101 -11.54 10.26 -15.70
C ASP A 101 -10.17 9.66 -16.01
N ARG A 102 -9.22 10.51 -16.44
CA ARG A 102 -7.83 10.10 -16.68
C ARG A 102 -7.11 9.75 -15.38
N ALA A 103 -7.37 10.47 -14.30
CA ALA A 103 -6.83 10.16 -12.98
C ALA A 103 -7.31 8.79 -12.47
N LEU A 104 -8.57 8.43 -12.73
CA LEU A 104 -9.11 7.12 -12.37
C LEU A 104 -8.41 6.01 -13.16
N VAL A 105 -8.32 6.14 -14.49
CA VAL A 105 -7.61 5.17 -15.33
C VAL A 105 -6.14 5.05 -14.91
N ALA A 106 -5.45 6.18 -14.70
CA ALA A 106 -4.06 6.18 -14.24
C ALA A 106 -3.90 5.48 -12.90
N SER A 107 -4.81 5.65 -11.95
CA SER A 107 -4.75 4.96 -10.65
C SER A 107 -4.94 3.44 -10.75
N VAL A 108 -5.85 2.99 -11.61
CA VAL A 108 -6.07 1.55 -11.84
C VAL A 108 -4.85 0.93 -12.51
N LEU A 109 -4.30 1.58 -13.54
CA LEU A 109 -3.07 1.13 -14.19
C LEU A 109 -1.88 1.16 -13.23
N PHE A 110 -1.72 2.22 -12.44
CA PHE A 110 -0.61 2.32 -11.49
C PHE A 110 -0.64 1.21 -10.43
N VAL A 111 -1.82 0.76 -9.99
CA VAL A 111 -1.92 -0.30 -8.98
C VAL A 111 -1.83 -1.69 -9.58
N LEU A 112 -2.47 -1.95 -10.72
CA LEU A 112 -2.56 -3.30 -11.30
C LEU A 112 -1.40 -3.64 -12.25
N PHE A 113 -0.79 -2.65 -12.90
CA PHE A 113 0.22 -2.91 -13.93
C PHE A 113 1.63 -3.25 -13.41
N PRO A 114 2.14 -2.66 -12.31
CA PRO A 114 3.46 -3.04 -11.80
C PRO A 114 3.43 -4.45 -11.22
N LEU A 115 4.27 -5.35 -11.77
CA LEU A 115 4.50 -6.71 -11.27
C LEU A 115 3.23 -7.57 -11.16
N HIS A 116 2.27 -7.36 -12.07
CA HIS A 116 0.88 -7.82 -12.13
C HIS A 116 0.53 -9.17 -11.47
N ASP A 117 1.44 -10.15 -11.47
CA ASP A 117 1.23 -11.45 -10.84
C ASP A 117 1.58 -11.43 -9.34
N THR A 118 2.75 -10.89 -9.01
CA THR A 118 3.28 -10.84 -7.64
C THR A 118 2.46 -9.90 -6.76
N THR A 119 2.33 -8.63 -7.14
CA THR A 119 1.65 -7.59 -6.34
C THR A 119 0.14 -7.80 -6.21
N THR A 120 -0.47 -8.47 -7.19
CA THR A 120 -1.91 -8.76 -7.17
C THR A 120 -2.23 -9.97 -6.31
N TYR A 121 -1.43 -11.04 -6.42
CA TYR A 121 -1.81 -12.34 -5.87
C TYR A 121 -1.05 -12.74 -4.60
N TRP A 122 0.20 -12.30 -4.42
CA TRP A 122 1.02 -12.71 -3.28
C TRP A 122 0.77 -11.79 -2.10
N TYR A 123 0.24 -12.34 -1.02
CA TYR A 123 -0.18 -11.53 0.12
C TYR A 123 0.99 -10.76 0.74
N MET A 124 2.15 -11.41 0.86
CA MET A 124 3.32 -10.78 1.48
C MET A 124 3.79 -9.55 0.71
N THR A 125 3.42 -9.39 -0.56
CA THR A 125 3.95 -8.33 -1.44
C THR A 125 2.99 -7.14 -1.58
N LEU A 126 1.84 -7.18 -0.91
CA LEU A 126 0.83 -6.10 -0.90
C LEU A 126 1.39 -4.72 -0.53
N TYR A 127 2.46 -4.67 0.26
CA TYR A 127 3.10 -3.42 0.63
C TYR A 127 3.70 -2.67 -0.57
N TYR A 128 4.07 -3.35 -1.67
CA TYR A 128 4.62 -2.71 -2.86
C TYR A 128 3.62 -1.81 -3.58
N ILE A 129 2.31 -2.01 -3.38
CA ILE A 129 1.27 -1.11 -3.90
C ILE A 129 0.74 -0.18 -2.82
N PHE A 130 0.62 -0.69 -1.58
CA PHE A 130 0.02 0.06 -0.50
C PHE A 130 0.90 1.22 -0.01
N ILE A 131 2.21 0.98 0.17
CA ILE A 131 3.13 2.02 0.68
C ILE A 131 3.32 3.16 -0.33
N PRO A 132 3.54 2.90 -1.63
CA PRO A 132 3.53 3.97 -2.62
C PRO A 132 2.20 4.73 -2.66
N GLY A 133 1.07 4.02 -2.56
CA GLY A 133 -0.26 4.64 -2.46
C GLY A 133 -0.36 5.61 -1.28
N ILE A 134 0.07 5.19 -0.09
CA ILE A 134 0.11 6.02 1.13
C ILE A 134 0.97 7.28 0.91
N LEU A 135 2.17 7.15 0.35
CA LEU A 135 3.07 8.27 0.11
C LEU A 135 2.50 9.26 -0.91
N LEU A 136 1.90 8.76 -1.99
CA LEU A 136 1.19 9.57 -2.98
C LEU A 136 0.00 10.31 -2.36
N TYR A 137 -0.76 9.65 -1.48
CA TYR A 137 -1.88 10.27 -0.79
C TYR A 137 -1.43 11.31 0.24
N SER A 138 -0.34 11.07 0.96
CA SER A 138 0.27 12.09 1.82
C SER A 138 0.64 13.34 1.02
N HIS A 139 1.26 13.15 -0.16
CA HIS A 139 1.60 14.26 -1.06
C HIS A 139 0.35 15.05 -1.44
N HIS A 140 -0.74 14.37 -1.81
CA HIS A 140 -2.04 15.00 -2.09
C HIS A 140 -2.56 15.83 -0.91
N LEU A 141 -2.50 15.29 0.31
CA LEU A 141 -2.96 15.98 1.53
C LEU A 141 -2.14 17.26 1.80
N ILE A 142 -0.82 17.17 1.73
CA ILE A 142 0.09 18.32 1.96
C ILE A 142 -0.08 19.36 0.84
N ARG A 143 -0.23 18.92 -0.42
CA ARG A 143 -0.54 19.80 -1.55
C ARG A 143 -1.83 20.58 -1.31
N ASN A 144 -2.83 19.96 -0.69
CA ASN A 144 -4.12 20.56 -0.38
C ASN A 144 -4.20 21.13 1.05
N ASN A 145 -3.05 21.49 1.66
CA ASN A 145 -2.93 22.16 2.96
C ASN A 145 -3.48 21.38 4.18
N LYS A 146 -3.74 20.07 4.04
CA LYS A 146 -4.14 19.19 5.15
C LYS A 146 -2.89 18.65 5.88
N TYR A 147 -2.09 19.56 6.42
CA TYR A 147 -0.74 19.26 6.90
C TYR A 147 -0.68 18.20 8.00
N LEU A 148 -1.50 18.30 9.05
CA LEU A 148 -1.45 17.36 10.17
C LEU A 148 -1.65 15.91 9.72
N VAL A 149 -2.75 15.66 8.99
CA VAL A 149 -3.05 14.31 8.47
C VAL A 149 -2.00 13.89 7.45
N GLY A 150 -1.59 14.80 6.56
CA GLY A 150 -0.55 14.51 5.56
C GLY A 150 0.78 14.08 6.18
N ILE A 151 1.24 14.75 7.23
CA ILE A 151 2.48 14.43 7.94
C ILE A 151 2.36 13.08 8.66
N ILE A 152 1.23 12.80 9.32
CA ILE A 152 1.03 11.49 9.98
C ILE A 152 1.12 10.36 8.95
N ILE A 153 0.42 10.50 7.81
CA ILE A 153 0.44 9.51 6.73
C ILE A 153 1.82 9.42 6.07
N LEU A 154 2.55 10.55 5.96
CA LEU A 154 3.93 10.58 5.46
C LEU A 154 4.85 9.76 6.34
N ILE A 155 4.83 9.98 7.65
CA ILE A 155 5.68 9.26 8.61
C ILE A 155 5.39 7.76 8.54
N LEU A 156 4.11 7.39 8.52
CA LEU A 156 3.71 5.99 8.40
C LEU A 156 4.24 5.35 7.10
N GLY A 157 4.12 6.04 5.95
CA GLY A 157 4.66 5.56 4.68
C GLY A 157 6.19 5.52 4.65
N ALA A 158 6.85 6.53 5.22
CA ALA A 158 8.30 6.65 5.26
C ALA A 158 8.94 5.52 6.09
N MET A 159 8.33 5.16 7.22
CA MET A 159 8.80 4.10 8.12
C MET A 159 8.33 2.69 7.70
N ALA A 160 7.53 2.58 6.65
CA ALA A 160 6.93 1.31 6.27
C ALA A 160 7.76 0.46 5.32
N HIS A 161 8.76 0.98 4.62
CA HIS A 161 9.56 0.16 3.70
C HIS A 161 10.88 0.81 3.32
N TYR A 162 11.92 0.01 3.05
CA TYR A 162 13.22 0.54 2.62
C TYR A 162 13.17 1.28 1.27
N ALA A 163 12.14 1.02 0.46
CA ALA A 163 11.93 1.69 -0.83
C ALA A 163 11.25 3.06 -0.70
N SER A 164 10.85 3.48 0.51
CA SER A 164 10.20 4.78 0.73
C SER A 164 11.07 6.01 0.40
N PRO A 165 12.39 6.05 0.64
CA PRO A 165 13.21 7.24 0.35
C PRO A 165 13.21 7.67 -1.13
N PRO A 166 13.33 6.77 -2.13
CA PRO A 166 13.14 7.12 -3.54
C PRO A 166 11.79 7.79 -3.84
N TYR A 167 10.69 7.29 -3.26
CA TYR A 167 9.37 7.92 -3.43
C TYR A 167 9.31 9.29 -2.79
N ILE A 168 9.83 9.45 -1.56
CA ILE A 168 9.87 10.73 -0.87
C ILE A 168 10.66 11.75 -1.70
N PHE A 169 11.85 11.37 -2.17
CA PHE A 169 12.67 12.21 -3.01
C PHE A 169 11.95 12.65 -4.30
N GLY A 170 11.35 11.71 -5.03
CA GLY A 170 10.62 12.01 -6.27
C GLY A 170 9.41 12.93 -6.05
N LEU A 171 8.65 12.69 -4.98
CA LEU A 171 7.50 13.51 -4.64
C LEU A 171 7.88 14.90 -4.12
N THR A 172 8.97 15.02 -3.34
CA THR A 172 9.55 16.31 -2.94
C THR A 172 9.99 17.11 -4.16
N ALA A 173 10.59 16.46 -5.16
CA ALA A 173 11.02 17.13 -6.39
C ALA A 173 9.86 17.82 -7.11
N ILE A 174 8.64 17.24 -7.10
CA ILE A 174 7.45 17.89 -7.66
C ILE A 174 7.19 19.25 -6.99
N PHE A 175 7.22 19.32 -5.65
CA PHE A 175 7.06 20.59 -4.94
C PHE A 175 8.18 21.58 -5.26
N LEU A 176 9.42 21.11 -5.41
CA LEU A 176 10.54 21.96 -5.79
C LEU A 176 10.36 22.55 -7.20
N PHE A 177 10.00 21.73 -8.19
CA PHE A 177 9.73 22.19 -9.56
C PHE A 177 8.56 23.19 -9.62
N GLU A 178 7.55 23.01 -8.78
CA GLU A 178 6.44 23.96 -8.64
C GLU A 178 6.76 25.18 -7.76
N LYS A 179 8.00 25.34 -7.30
CA LYS A 179 8.46 26.43 -6.42
C LYS A 179 7.70 26.50 -5.07
N LYS A 180 7.17 25.38 -4.59
CA LYS A 180 6.44 25.25 -3.31
C LYS A 180 7.38 24.81 -2.17
N PHE A 181 8.41 25.61 -1.89
CA PHE A 181 9.50 25.25 -0.96
C PHE A 181 9.03 24.87 0.45
N LYS A 182 8.04 25.58 1.02
CA LYS A 182 7.50 25.23 2.34
C LYS A 182 6.93 23.80 2.37
N LYS A 183 6.26 23.38 1.30
CA LYS A 183 5.69 22.03 1.19
C LYS A 183 6.77 20.99 0.95
N ALA A 184 7.79 21.32 0.16
CA ALA A 184 8.96 20.47 -0.04
C ALA A 184 9.68 20.18 1.29
N ILE A 185 9.91 21.21 2.13
CA ILE A 185 10.56 21.06 3.45
C ILE A 185 9.69 20.22 4.41
N ILE A 186 8.37 20.36 4.36
CA ILE A 186 7.47 19.54 5.18
C ILE A 186 7.44 18.08 4.72
N PHE A 187 7.66 17.82 3.42
CA PHE A 187 7.51 16.50 2.82
C PHE A 187 8.78 15.64 2.87
N VAL A 188 9.96 16.25 2.92
CA VAL A 188 11.25 15.55 3.02
C VAL A 188 11.57 15.17 4.45
#